data_AF-A0A2D9C9A1-F1
#
_entry.id   AF-A0A2D9C9A1-F1
#
_cell.length_a   1.000
_cell.length_b   1.000
_cell.length_c   1.000
_cell.angle_alpha   90.00
_cell.angle_beta   90.00
_cell.angle_gamma   90.00
#
_symmetry.space_group_name_H-M   'P 1'
#
loop_
_entity.id
_entity.type
_entity.pdbx_description
1 polymer ?
#
loop_
_entity_poly.entity_id
_entity_poly.type
_entity_poly.pdbx_seq_one_letter_code
_entity_poly.pdbx_strand_id
1 'polypeptide(L)'
;MSNLFQDQKTGKLVEFINKHDKHYAMIRDAGGQITYVSIDQLVPYDREKGRLAKVAAPQIAPEPEEEMPKSVVPLEDRRLNLNAAPAEQIAKRLPGVGYATAKRIVELRMSLSGERFANLKQLENIPRVNWEQLIEEDLIFIS
;
A
#
# COMPACT_ATOMS: atom_id res chain seq x y z
N MET A 1 40.44 18.47 14.29
CA MET A 1 39.14 19.01 13.87
C MET A 1 38.50 19.65 15.09
N SER A 2 38.19 20.93 15.03
CA SER A 2 37.64 21.72 16.15
C SER A 2 36.18 21.31 16.37
N ASN A 3 35.88 20.62 17.49
CA ASN A 3 34.51 20.26 17.88
C ASN A 3 33.77 21.43 18.56
N LEU A 4 33.98 22.66 18.08
CA LEU A 4 33.29 23.84 18.60
C LEU A 4 31.96 24.05 17.88
N PHE A 5 30.93 24.30 18.65
CA PHE A 5 29.57 24.60 18.20
C PHE A 5 29.09 25.88 18.88
N GLN A 6 28.21 26.62 18.23
CA GLN A 6 27.49 27.73 18.81
C GLN A 6 26.06 27.28 19.10
N ASP A 7 25.63 27.43 20.35
CA ASP A 7 24.22 27.27 20.71
C ASP A 7 23.42 28.47 20.19
N GLN A 8 22.42 28.23 19.33
CA GLN A 8 21.59 29.30 18.77
C GLN A 8 20.71 30.01 19.81
N LYS A 9 20.33 29.34 20.91
CA LYS A 9 19.45 29.96 21.93
C LYS A 9 20.21 30.92 22.82
N THR A 10 21.40 30.53 23.23
CA THR A 10 22.21 31.30 24.18
C THR A 10 23.31 32.12 23.50
N GLY A 11 23.64 31.80 22.25
CA GLY A 11 24.72 32.42 21.48
C GLY A 11 26.12 32.03 21.94
N LYS A 12 26.24 31.15 22.95
CA LYS A 12 27.51 30.73 23.55
C LYS A 12 28.24 29.69 22.69
N LEU A 13 29.56 29.69 22.80
CA LEU A 13 30.43 28.67 22.20
C LEU A 13 30.59 27.50 23.15
N VAL A 14 30.30 26.31 22.65
CA VAL A 14 30.26 25.06 23.40
C VAL A 14 30.98 23.98 22.62
N GLU A 15 31.61 23.05 23.31
CA GLU A 15 32.33 21.95 22.70
C GLU A 15 31.47 20.68 22.70
N PHE A 16 31.34 20.04 21.53
CA PHE A 16 30.58 18.79 21.42
C PHE A 16 31.40 17.63 21.98
N ILE A 17 30.85 16.95 22.99
CA ILE A 17 31.50 15.79 23.63
C ILE A 17 30.98 14.49 23.00
N ASN A 18 29.67 14.27 23.05
CA ASN A 18 29.07 12.99 22.62
C ASN A 18 27.56 13.15 22.32
N LYS A 19 27.02 12.26 21.49
CA LYS A 19 25.59 12.13 21.22
C LYS A 19 24.96 11.22 22.28
N HIS A 20 24.03 11.75 23.06
CA HIS A 20 23.31 10.95 24.07
C HIS A 20 22.13 10.20 23.44
N ASP A 21 21.32 10.88 22.62
CA ASP A 21 20.09 10.35 22.03
C ASP A 21 19.90 10.78 20.57
N LYS A 22 18.81 10.36 19.92
CA LYS A 22 18.42 10.84 18.57
C LYS A 22 18.26 12.37 18.49
N HIS A 23 17.87 13.03 19.58
CA HIS A 23 17.50 14.45 19.60
C HIS A 23 18.42 15.35 20.45
N TYR A 24 19.28 14.78 21.30
CA TYR A 24 20.09 15.53 22.28
C TYR A 24 21.58 15.16 22.22
N ALA A 25 22.42 16.18 22.39
CA ALA A 25 23.86 16.10 22.46
C ALA A 25 24.38 16.60 23.81
N MET A 26 25.47 15.99 24.27
CA MET A 26 26.26 16.42 25.42
C MET A 26 27.29 17.44 24.95
N ILE A 27 27.21 18.64 25.53
CA ILE A 27 28.11 19.74 25.25
C ILE A 27 28.84 20.19 26.51
N ARG A 28 30.02 20.78 26.34
CA ARG A 28 30.81 21.41 27.39
C ARG A 28 30.91 22.91 27.13
N ASP A 29 30.46 23.74 28.07
CA ASP A 29 30.66 25.20 27.98
C ASP A 29 32.13 25.56 28.27
N ALA A 30 32.56 26.78 27.94
CA ALA A 30 33.90 27.30 28.22
C ALA A 30 34.29 27.25 29.71
N GLY A 31 33.29 27.20 30.61
CA GLY A 31 33.47 27.00 32.05
C GLY A 31 33.67 25.53 32.48
N GLY A 32 33.71 24.58 31.55
CA GLY A 32 33.89 23.15 31.84
C GLY A 32 32.63 22.41 32.31
N GLN A 33 31.48 23.09 32.38
CA GLN A 33 30.20 22.48 32.76
C GLN A 33 29.61 21.69 31.58
N ILE A 34 29.16 20.46 31.85
CA ILE A 34 28.53 19.58 30.87
C ILE A 34 27.01 19.77 30.92
N THR A 35 26.41 20.06 29.77
CA THR A 35 24.97 20.31 29.63
C THR A 35 24.42 19.51 28.45
N TYR A 36 23.16 19.14 28.52
CA TYR A 36 22.45 18.47 27.43
C TYR A 36 21.65 19.50 26.65
N VAL A 37 21.88 19.57 25.34
CA VAL A 37 21.13 20.48 24.46
C VAL A 37 20.66 19.75 23.21
N SER A 38 19.60 20.26 22.60
CA SER A 38 19.07 19.68 21.37
C SER A 38 20.07 19.87 20.23
N ILE A 39 20.27 18.81 19.45
CA ILE A 39 21.21 18.81 18.32
C ILE A 39 20.84 19.89 17.29
N ASP A 40 19.54 20.15 17.10
CA ASP A 40 19.04 21.15 16.16
C ASP A 40 19.42 22.60 16.53
N GLN A 41 19.79 22.83 17.80
CA GLN A 41 20.17 24.14 18.32
C GLN A 41 21.68 24.38 18.21
N LEU A 42 22.47 23.36 17.86
CA LEU A 42 23.93 23.45 17.75
C LEU A 42 24.35 23.71 16.31
N VAL A 43 25.08 24.80 16.08
CA VAL A 43 25.65 25.13 14.78
C VAL A 43 27.17 24.98 14.85
N PRO A 44 27.81 24.22 13.94
CA PRO A 44 29.28 24.15 13.89
C PRO A 44 29.90 25.55 13.82
N TYR A 45 30.86 25.84 14.69
CA TYR A 45 31.54 27.13 14.76
C TYR A 45 33.05 26.93 14.59
N ASP A 46 33.62 27.61 13.59
CA ASP A 46 35.06 27.59 13.35
C ASP A 46 35.67 28.96 13.70
N ARG A 47 36.73 28.93 14.50
CA ARG A 47 37.39 30.12 15.04
C ARG A 47 38.08 30.96 13.94
N GLU A 48 38.40 30.35 12.80
CA GLU A 48 39.08 31.02 11.68
C GLU A 48 38.13 31.59 10.61
N LYS A 49 36.87 31.14 10.54
CA LYS A 49 35.93 31.48 9.44
C LYS A 49 34.64 32.18 9.88
N GLY A 50 34.46 32.46 11.17
CA GLY A 50 33.25 33.10 11.68
C GLY A 50 32.01 32.19 11.58
N ARG A 51 30.81 32.76 11.74
CA ARG A 51 29.54 31.99 11.66
C ARG A 51 29.38 31.42 10.26
N LEU A 52 29.65 30.13 10.08
CA LEU A 52 29.32 29.40 8.87
C LEU A 52 27.79 29.37 8.76
N ALA A 53 27.28 30.14 7.80
CA ALA A 53 25.86 30.29 7.53
C ALA A 53 25.17 28.92 7.47
N LYS A 54 24.07 28.79 8.23
CA LYS A 54 23.02 27.75 8.17
C LYS A 54 23.27 26.69 7.10
N VAL A 55 24.08 25.69 7.42
CA VAL A 55 23.99 24.42 6.70
C VAL A 55 22.68 23.83 7.16
N ALA A 56 21.65 23.99 6.31
CA ALA A 56 20.36 23.35 6.47
C ALA A 56 20.60 21.90 6.85
N ALA A 57 20.01 21.49 7.98
CA ALA A 57 20.08 20.12 8.46
C ALA A 57 19.85 19.17 7.28
N PRO A 58 20.68 18.13 7.10
CA PRO A 58 20.35 17.09 6.15
C PRO A 58 18.98 16.57 6.56
N GLN A 59 17.99 16.85 5.73
CA GLN A 59 16.62 16.39 5.92
C GLN A 59 16.75 14.88 6.10
N ILE A 60 16.47 14.41 7.31
CA ILE A 60 16.33 12.99 7.59
C ILE A 60 15.22 12.57 6.65
N ALA A 61 15.60 11.92 5.56
CA ALA A 61 14.64 11.34 4.63
C ALA A 61 13.71 10.47 5.47
N PRO A 62 12.38 10.65 5.39
CA PRO A 62 11.45 9.78 6.09
C PRO A 62 11.82 8.34 5.71
N GLU A 63 11.91 7.46 6.72
CA GLU A 63 12.14 6.03 6.47
C GLU A 63 11.17 5.59 5.36
N PRO A 64 11.68 5.02 4.25
CA PRO A 64 10.85 4.64 3.14
C PRO A 64 9.78 3.68 3.66
N GLU A 65 8.53 4.11 3.54
CA GLU A 65 7.36 3.33 3.93
C GLU A 65 7.41 2.00 3.17
N GLU A 66 7.34 0.88 3.90
CA GLU A 66 7.40 -0.44 3.30
C GLU A 66 6.29 -0.57 2.25
N GLU A 67 6.66 -0.58 0.96
CA GLU A 67 5.68 -0.80 -0.10
C GLU A 67 5.07 -2.18 0.11
N MET A 68 3.75 -2.21 0.31
CA MET A 68 2.99 -3.47 0.36
C MET A 68 3.37 -4.34 -0.84
N PRO A 69 3.62 -5.65 -0.64
CA PRO A 69 4.02 -6.53 -1.73
C PRO A 69 2.95 -6.50 -2.81
N LYS A 70 3.34 -6.09 -4.02
CA LYS A 70 2.47 -6.09 -5.19
C LYS A 70 2.09 -7.55 -5.47
N SER A 71 0.82 -7.89 -5.26
CA SER A 71 0.35 -9.25 -5.49
C SER A 71 0.52 -9.59 -6.97
N VAL A 72 1.35 -10.59 -7.27
CA VAL A 72 1.61 -11.07 -8.64
C VAL A 72 0.46 -11.87 -9.25
N VAL A 73 -0.66 -11.99 -8.54
CA VAL A 73 -1.88 -12.64 -9.03
C VAL A 73 -2.70 -11.61 -9.82
N PRO A 74 -3.05 -11.87 -11.09
CA PRO A 74 -4.05 -11.08 -11.79
C PRO A 74 -5.35 -11.09 -10.98
N LEU A 75 -5.77 -9.93 -10.46
CA LEU A 75 -7.01 -9.78 -9.67
C LEU A 75 -8.28 -9.96 -10.53
N GLU A 76 -8.13 -9.93 -11.85
CA GLU A 76 -9.24 -10.00 -12.78
C GLU A 76 -9.48 -11.45 -13.18
N ASP A 77 -10.21 -12.18 -12.33
CA ASP A 77 -10.86 -13.40 -12.77
C ASP A 77 -11.86 -13.00 -13.87
N ARG A 78 -11.46 -13.19 -15.13
CA ARG A 78 -12.26 -12.81 -16.32
C ARG A 78 -13.52 -13.67 -16.44
N ARG A 79 -13.61 -14.75 -15.64
CA ARG A 79 -14.72 -15.69 -15.60
C ARG A 79 -15.96 -15.05 -14.99
N LEU A 80 -17.12 -15.46 -15.48
CA LEU A 80 -18.41 -15.03 -14.98
C LEU A 80 -18.95 -16.02 -13.94
N ASN A 81 -19.18 -15.55 -12.72
CA ASN A 81 -19.85 -16.33 -11.70
C ASN A 81 -21.35 -16.42 -11.98
N LEU A 82 -21.86 -17.60 -12.33
CA LEU A 82 -23.29 -17.79 -12.63
C LEU A 82 -24.20 -17.74 -11.39
N ASN A 83 -23.65 -18.01 -10.20
CA ASN A 83 -24.40 -17.91 -8.95
C ASN A 83 -24.62 -16.46 -8.53
N ALA A 84 -23.68 -15.56 -8.84
CA ALA A 84 -23.78 -14.14 -8.47
C ALA A 84 -24.27 -13.23 -9.61
N ALA A 85 -24.09 -13.62 -10.87
CA ALA A 85 -24.38 -12.75 -12.00
C ALA A 85 -25.91 -12.51 -12.19
N PRO A 86 -26.32 -11.27 -12.49
CA PRO A 86 -27.67 -10.97 -12.95
C PRO A 86 -27.87 -11.38 -14.42
N ALA A 87 -29.13 -11.57 -14.83
CA ALA A 87 -29.48 -12.01 -16.18
C ALA A 87 -28.90 -11.07 -17.28
N GLU A 88 -28.86 -9.76 -17.03
CA GLU A 88 -28.28 -8.80 -17.98
C GLU A 88 -26.78 -9.01 -18.21
N GLN A 89 -26.04 -9.34 -17.15
CA GLN A 89 -24.61 -9.57 -17.24
C GLN A 89 -24.31 -10.90 -17.94
N ILE A 90 -25.09 -11.93 -17.64
CA ILE A 90 -25.03 -13.24 -18.31
C ILE A 90 -25.26 -13.06 -19.83
N ALA A 91 -26.29 -12.33 -20.23
CA ALA A 91 -26.61 -12.11 -21.65
C ALA A 91 -25.56 -11.26 -22.41
N LYS A 92 -24.85 -10.36 -21.71
CA LYS A 92 -23.81 -9.52 -22.34
C LYS A 92 -22.46 -10.23 -22.45
N ARG A 93 -22.13 -11.10 -21.50
CA ARG A 93 -20.81 -11.73 -21.39
C ARG A 93 -20.72 -13.08 -22.11
N LEU A 94 -21.82 -13.85 -22.16
CA LEU A 94 -21.78 -15.20 -22.70
C LEU A 94 -22.20 -15.25 -24.17
N PRO A 95 -21.32 -15.70 -25.08
CA PRO A 95 -21.69 -15.90 -26.47
C PRO A 95 -22.81 -16.96 -26.58
N GLY A 96 -23.79 -16.71 -27.44
CA GLY A 96 -24.93 -17.61 -27.65
C GLY A 96 -26.02 -17.54 -26.57
N VAL A 97 -25.86 -16.77 -25.49
CA VAL A 97 -26.87 -16.60 -24.44
C VAL A 97 -27.60 -15.27 -24.62
N GLY A 98 -28.82 -15.31 -25.14
CA GLY A 98 -29.71 -14.14 -25.18
C GLY A 98 -30.35 -13.84 -23.81
N TYR A 99 -31.01 -12.69 -23.70
CA TYR A 99 -31.66 -12.25 -22.45
C TYR A 99 -32.74 -13.22 -21.93
N ALA A 100 -33.51 -13.85 -22.84
CA ALA A 100 -34.51 -14.84 -22.46
C ALA A 100 -33.87 -16.09 -21.82
N THR A 101 -32.75 -16.55 -22.38
CA THR A 101 -31.99 -17.68 -21.84
C THR A 101 -31.31 -17.31 -20.52
N ALA A 102 -30.79 -16.09 -20.42
CA ALA A 102 -30.21 -15.57 -19.18
C ALA A 102 -31.22 -15.50 -18.02
N LYS A 103 -32.47 -15.10 -18.30
CA LYS A 103 -33.57 -15.19 -17.31
C LYS A 103 -33.79 -16.62 -16.86
N ARG A 104 -33.84 -17.57 -17.80
CA ARG A 104 -34.02 -18.99 -17.49
C ARG A 104 -32.88 -19.57 -16.64
N ILE A 105 -31.65 -19.10 -16.83
CA ILE A 105 -30.50 -19.44 -15.97
C ILE A 105 -30.75 -18.97 -14.53
N VAL A 106 -31.18 -17.72 -14.35
CA VAL A 106 -31.49 -17.17 -13.03
C VAL A 106 -32.68 -17.87 -12.38
N GLU A 107 -33.73 -18.19 -13.14
CA GLU A 107 -34.89 -18.94 -12.66
C GLU A 107 -34.49 -20.36 -12.21
N LEU A 108 -33.69 -21.06 -13.02
CA LEU A 108 -33.19 -22.39 -12.67
C LEU A 108 -32.35 -22.32 -11.39
N ARG A 109 -31.46 -21.32 -11.27
CA ARG A 109 -30.68 -21.07 -10.06
C ARG A 109 -31.58 -20.95 -8.82
N MET A 110 -32.67 -20.17 -8.91
CA MET A 110 -33.61 -19.98 -7.80
C MET A 110 -34.43 -21.24 -7.47
N SER A 111 -34.63 -22.14 -8.43
CA SER A 111 -35.34 -23.41 -8.20
C SER A 111 -34.49 -24.48 -7.49
N LEU A 112 -33.17 -24.33 -7.51
CA LEU A 112 -32.25 -25.28 -6.91
C LEU A 112 -32.13 -25.06 -5.39
N SER A 113 -31.83 -26.15 -4.67
CA SER A 113 -31.60 -26.08 -3.23
C SER A 113 -30.42 -25.18 -2.91
N GLY A 114 -30.66 -24.16 -2.07
CA GLY A 114 -29.66 -23.14 -1.74
C GLY A 114 -29.54 -22.02 -2.78
N GLU A 115 -30.49 -21.90 -3.70
CA GLU A 115 -30.59 -20.82 -4.70
C GLU A 115 -29.29 -20.64 -5.51
N ARG A 116 -28.60 -21.75 -5.76
CA ARG A 116 -27.30 -21.77 -6.44
C ARG A 116 -27.09 -23.05 -7.22
N PHE A 117 -26.26 -22.98 -8.25
CA PHE A 117 -25.71 -24.16 -8.92
C PHE A 117 -24.65 -24.80 -8.04
N ALA A 118 -24.79 -26.10 -7.81
CA ALA A 118 -23.82 -26.93 -7.10
C ALA A 118 -22.78 -27.54 -8.05
N ASN A 119 -23.14 -27.74 -9.31
CA ASN A 119 -22.25 -28.24 -10.35
C ASN A 119 -22.57 -27.59 -11.71
N LEU A 120 -21.60 -27.59 -12.64
CA LEU A 120 -21.81 -27.04 -13.98
C LEU A 120 -22.76 -27.91 -14.82
N LYS A 121 -22.87 -29.21 -14.53
CA LYS A 121 -23.80 -30.13 -15.22
C LYS A 121 -25.26 -29.73 -15.08
N GLN A 122 -25.65 -29.04 -14.01
CA GLN A 122 -27.01 -28.51 -13.85
C GLN A 122 -27.41 -27.52 -14.95
N LEU A 123 -26.44 -26.87 -15.61
CA LEU A 123 -26.68 -25.92 -16.69
C LEU A 123 -27.15 -26.61 -17.97
N GLU A 124 -26.81 -27.89 -18.18
CA GLU A 124 -27.24 -28.68 -19.35
C GLU A 124 -28.78 -28.81 -19.45
N ASN A 125 -29.51 -28.60 -18.35
CA ASN A 125 -30.97 -28.52 -18.35
C ASN A 125 -31.53 -27.33 -19.15
N ILE A 126 -30.69 -26.36 -19.51
CA ILE A 126 -31.05 -25.19 -20.31
C ILE A 126 -30.67 -25.47 -21.76
N PRO A 127 -31.64 -25.77 -22.64
CA PRO A 127 -31.36 -26.09 -24.02
C PRO A 127 -30.90 -24.84 -24.79
N ARG A 128 -30.23 -25.07 -25.93
CA ARG A 128 -29.79 -24.02 -26.89
C ARG A 128 -28.61 -23.16 -26.44
N VAL A 129 -27.83 -23.61 -25.46
CA VAL A 129 -26.54 -23.00 -25.08
C VAL A 129 -25.45 -24.06 -25.21
N ASN A 130 -24.31 -23.71 -25.81
CA ASN A 130 -23.16 -24.60 -25.89
C ASN A 130 -22.32 -24.46 -24.61
N TRP A 131 -22.74 -25.15 -23.55
CA TRP A 131 -22.08 -25.08 -22.24
C TRP A 131 -20.66 -25.63 -22.27
N GLU A 132 -20.39 -26.67 -23.08
CA GLU A 132 -19.07 -27.26 -23.22
C GLU A 132 -18.06 -26.23 -23.72
N GLN A 133 -18.41 -25.47 -24.76
CA GLN A 133 -17.55 -24.40 -25.27
C GLN A 133 -17.29 -23.30 -24.24
N LEU A 134 -18.30 -22.89 -23.47
CA LEU A 134 -18.14 -21.86 -22.43
C LEU A 134 -17.22 -22.31 -21.28
N ILE A 135 -17.21 -23.62 -21.00
CA ILE A 135 -16.34 -24.25 -20.01
C ILE A 135 -14.93 -24.40 -20.57
N GLU A 136 -14.79 -24.80 -21.84
CA GLU A 136 -13.50 -24.95 -22.52
C GLU A 136 -12.77 -23.60 -22.70
N GLU A 137 -13.52 -22.55 -23.06
CA GLU A 137 -13.02 -21.17 -23.16
C GLU A 137 -12.83 -20.50 -21.79
N ASP A 138 -13.12 -21.22 -20.70
CA ASP A 138 -12.91 -20.76 -19.34
C ASP A 138 -13.59 -19.40 -19.07
N LEU A 139 -14.85 -19.28 -19.51
CA LEU A 139 -15.63 -18.03 -19.41
C LEU A 139 -16.56 -18.00 -18.20
N ILE A 140 -16.83 -19.14 -17.57
CA ILE A 140 -17.80 -19.28 -16.49
C ILE A 140 -17.25 -20.09 -15.32
N PHE A 141 -17.74 -19.77 -14.13
CA PHE A 141 -17.54 -20.59 -12.95
C PHE A 141 -18.74 -20.51 -12.00
N ILE A 142 -18.74 -21.38 -11.00
CA ILE A 142 -19.70 -21.40 -9.90
C ILE A 142 -18.94 -21.45 -8.58
N SER A 143 -19.44 -20.73 -7.57
CA SER A 143 -18.92 -20.68 -6.20
C SER A 143 -20.03 -20.86 -5.18
#